data_AF-A0A554KQT5-F1
#
_entry.id   AF-A0A554KQT5-F1
#
_cell.length_a   1.000
_cell.length_b   1.000
_cell.length_c   1.000
_cell.angle_alpha   90.00
_cell.angle_beta   90.00
_cell.angle_gamma   90.00
#
_symmetry.space_group_name_H-M   'P 1'
#
loop_
_entity.id
_entity.type
_entity.pdbx_description
1 polymer ?
#
loop_
_entity_poly.entity_id
_entity_poly.type
_entity_poly.pdbx_seq_one_letter_code
_entity_poly.pdbx_strand_id
1 'polypeptide(L)' 'GQEVDMAGKGGKTRKAATGTCEVCGTKMFKILPNPK' A
#
# COMPACT_ATOMS: atom_id res chain seq x y z
N GLY A 1 -0.89 -9.43 -5.96
CA GLY A 1 -1.25 -8.00 -5.76
C GLY A 1 -0.06 -7.17 -6.19
N GLN A 2 -0.30 -6.03 -6.83
CA GLN A 2 0.78 -5.14 -7.27
C GLN A 2 1.36 -4.43 -6.04
N GLU A 3 2.68 -4.43 -5.90
CA GLU A 3 3.36 -3.68 -4.84
C GLU A 3 3.70 -2.27 -5.34
N VAL A 4 3.50 -1.28 -4.47
CA VAL A 4 3.78 0.14 -4.73
C VAL A 4 4.57 0.73 -3.57
N ASP A 5 5.44 1.68 -3.87
CA ASP A 5 6.09 2.50 -2.86
C ASP A 5 5.21 3.70 -2.52
N MET A 6 4.90 3.89 -1.23
CA MET A 6 4.10 4.99 -0.73
C MET A 6 4.91 5.88 0.20
N ALA A 7 4.74 7.20 0.08
CA ALA A 7 5.30 8.15 1.02
C ALA A 7 4.58 8.04 2.38
N GLY A 8 5.36 7.81 3.43
CA GLY A 8 4.93 7.79 4.82
C GLY A 8 5.38 9.04 5.58
N LYS A 9 4.83 9.21 6.78
CA LYS A 9 5.14 10.35 7.65
C LYS A 9 6.64 10.38 8.00
N GLY A 10 7.24 11.58 7.94
CA GLY A 10 8.67 11.79 8.25
C GLY A 10 9.62 11.47 7.10
N GLY A 11 9.15 11.55 5.85
CA GLY A 11 9.98 11.37 4.65
C GLY A 11 10.37 9.92 4.35
N LYS A 12 9.75 8.95 5.03
CA LYS A 12 10.04 7.52 4.85
C LYS A 12 9.16 6.94 3.75
N THR A 13 9.72 6.17 2.84
CA THR A 13 8.94 5.35 1.91
C THR A 13 8.55 4.03 2.57
N ARG A 14 7.35 3.54 2.27
CA ARG A 14 6.81 2.27 2.76
C ARG A 14 6.30 1.47 1.59
N LYS A 15 6.57 0.17 1.57
CA LYS A 15 5.92 -0.71 0.59
C LYS A 15 4.47 -0.95 0.97
N ALA A 16 3.60 -0.95 -0.02
CA ALA A 16 2.19 -1.29 0.15
C ALA A 16 1.75 -2.20 -0.98
N ALA A 17 0.88 -3.17 -0.69
CA ALA A 17 0.16 -3.91 -1.71
C ALA A 17 -1.09 -3.11 -2.10
N THR A 18 -1.36 -2.98 -3.39
CA THR A 18 -2.59 -2.35 -3.90
C THR A 18 -3.53 -3.36 -4.54
N GLY A 19 -4.81 -3.03 -4.50
CA GLY A 19 -5.89 -3.75 -5.16
C GLY A 19 -7.13 -2.89 -5.27
N THR A 20 -8.23 -3.47 -5.73
CA THR A 20 -9.54 -2.84 -5.81
C THR A 20 -10.54 -3.66 -5.01
N CYS A 21 -11.41 -3.00 -4.25
CA CYS A 21 -12.53 -3.65 -3.59
C CYS A 21 -13.51 -4.17 -4.65
N GLU A 22 -13.83 -5.45 -4.65
CA GLU A 22 -14.73 -6.06 -5.65
C GLU A 22 -16.19 -5.62 -5.48
N VAL A 23 -16.57 -5.11 -4.30
CA VAL A 23 -17.95 -4.69 -4.00
C VAL A 23 -18.22 -3.26 -4.49
N CYS A 24 -17.27 -2.34 -4.29
CA CYS A 24 -17.48 -0.92 -4.56
C CYS A 24 -16.43 -0.30 -5.50
N GLY A 25 -15.50 -1.09 -6.05
CA GLY A 25 -14.46 -0.64 -6.98
C GLY A 25 -13.39 0.27 -6.38
N THR A 26 -13.46 0.57 -5.08
CA THR A 26 -12.54 1.52 -4.44
C THR A 26 -11.12 0.95 -4.41
N LYS A 27 -10.14 1.78 -4.76
CA LYS A 27 -8.72 1.40 -4.71
C LYS A 27 -8.27 1.29 -3.26
N MET A 28 -7.74 0.13 -2.90
CA MET A 28 -7.25 -0.17 -1.57
C MET A 28 -5.73 -0.29 -1.55
N PHE A 29 -5.15 0.06 -0.40
CA PHE A 29 -3.73 -0.04 -0.12
C PHE A 29 -3.52 -0.70 1.23
N LYS A 30 -2.68 -1.73 1.27
CA LYS A 30 -2.27 -2.41 2.51
C LYS A 30 -0.78 -2.16 2.72
N ILE A 31 -0.44 -1.37 3.74
CA ILE A 31 0.94 -1.11 4.11
C ILE A 31 1.58 -2.42 4.57
N LEU A 32 2.72 -2.77 3.96
CA LEU A 32 3.48 -3.96 4.31
C LEU A 32 4.37 -3.66 5.54
N PRO A 33 4.67 -4.69 6.36
CA PRO A 33 5.65 -4.56 7.43
C PRO A 33 7.02 -4.20 6.83
N ASN A 34 7.81 -3.41 7.58
CA ASN A 34 9.19 -3.18 7.17
C ASN A 34 9.96 -4.51 7.29
N PRO A 35 10.74 -4.90 6.27
CA PRO A 35 11.73 -5.96 6.46
C PRO A 35 12.66 -5.51 7.60
N LYS A 36 12.83 -6.37 8.60
CA LYS A 36 13.74 -6.15 9.72
C LYS A 36 15.19 -6.11 9.26
#